data_AF-A0A5S4YMQ9-F1
#
_entry.id   AF-A0A5S4YMQ9-F1
#
_cell.length_a   1.000
_cell.length_b   1.000
_cell.length_c   1.000
_cell.angle_alpha   90.00
_cell.angle_beta   90.00
_cell.angle_gamma   90.00
#
_symmetry.space_group_name_H-M   'P 1'
#
loop_
_entity.id
_entity.type
_entity.pdbx_description
1 polymer ?
#
loop_
_entity_poly.entity_id
_entity_poly.type
_entity_poly.pdbx_seq_one_letter_code
_entity_poly.pdbx_strand_id
1 'polypeptide(L)'
;MAARKPELPEPVVVDRFFSNRRKDVITTTLQTFKGHTLVDLRKHVHDKEGKIHPTTKGITMKVTRLLDLQRAINKALIKAQELGLLEGDEAE
;
A
#
# COMPACT_ATOMS: atom_id res chain seq x y z
N MET A 1 -13.45 -2.84 -30.11
CA MET A 1 -13.64 -1.84 -29.05
C MET A 1 -13.21 -2.47 -27.73
N ALA A 2 -12.17 -1.97 -27.07
CA ALA A 2 -11.73 -2.52 -25.79
C ALA A 2 -12.74 -2.13 -24.70
N ALA A 3 -13.23 -3.10 -23.94
CA ALA A 3 -14.16 -2.86 -22.84
C ALA A 3 -13.55 -1.85 -21.85
N ARG A 4 -14.31 -0.77 -21.53
CA ARG A 4 -13.91 0.20 -20.51
C ARG A 4 -13.81 -0.55 -19.17
N LYS A 5 -12.63 -0.48 -18.54
CA LYS A 5 -12.43 -1.09 -17.21
C LYS A 5 -13.40 -0.44 -16.21
N PRO A 6 -13.87 -1.18 -15.19
CA PRO A 6 -14.77 -0.64 -14.18
C PRO A 6 -14.10 0.52 -13.44
N GLU A 7 -14.82 1.64 -13.32
CA GLU A 7 -14.43 2.75 -12.47
C GLU A 7 -14.93 2.46 -11.05
N LEU A 8 -14.04 2.63 -10.07
CA LEU A 8 -14.41 2.53 -8.65
C LEU A 8 -15.09 3.85 -8.24
N PRO A 9 -16.37 3.83 -7.83
CA PRO A 9 -17.09 5.04 -7.40
C PRO A 9 -16.51 5.61 -6.11
N GLU A 10 -15.98 4.75 -5.24
CA GLU A 10 -15.27 5.13 -4.02
C GLU A 10 -13.93 4.39 -3.93
N PRO A 11 -12.89 5.01 -3.36
CA PRO A 11 -11.63 4.34 -3.07
C PRO A 11 -11.85 3.12 -2.16
N VAL A 12 -11.35 1.96 -2.57
CA VAL A 12 -11.41 0.72 -1.79
C VAL A 12 -10.13 0.58 -1.00
N VAL A 13 -10.23 0.66 0.32
CA VAL A 13 -9.12 0.33 1.22
C VAL A 13 -8.97 -1.19 1.25
N VAL A 14 -7.83 -1.70 0.79
CA VAL A 14 -7.52 -3.12 0.72
C VAL A 14 -6.97 -3.61 2.04
N ASP A 15 -6.00 -2.88 2.61
CA ASP A 15 -5.33 -3.27 3.84
C ASP A 15 -4.70 -2.07 4.56
N ARG A 16 -4.46 -2.23 5.87
CA ARG A 16 -3.82 -1.26 6.76
C ARG A 16 -2.97 -1.95 7.82
N PHE A 17 -1.75 -1.48 8.01
CA PHE A 17 -0.87 -1.98 9.08
C PHE A 17 -0.04 -0.85 9.72
N PHE A 18 0.42 -1.05 10.95
CA PHE A 18 1.32 -0.12 11.62
C PHE A 18 2.75 -0.29 11.12
N SER A 19 3.35 0.78 10.61
CA SER A 19 4.73 0.80 10.12
C SER A 19 5.79 0.99 11.20
N ASN A 20 5.39 1.42 12.40
CA ASN A 20 6.30 1.66 13.51
C ASN A 20 5.57 1.69 14.86
N ARG A 21 6.35 1.71 15.94
CA ARG A 21 5.85 1.83 17.33
C ARG A 21 5.06 3.10 17.62
N ARG A 22 5.23 4.16 16.82
CA ARG A 22 4.45 5.40 16.94
C ARG A 22 3.05 5.28 16.32
N LYS A 23 2.67 4.07 15.88
CA LYS A 23 1.37 3.75 15.26
C LYS A 23 1.11 4.52 13.97
N ASP A 24 2.16 4.89 13.23
CA ASP A 24 1.96 5.40 11.87
C ASP A 24 1.43 4.28 10.97
N VAL A 25 0.34 4.54 10.25
CA VAL A 25 -0.37 3.52 9.47
C VAL A 25 0.05 3.59 8.00
N ILE A 26 0.38 2.45 7.39
CA ILE A 26 0.46 2.34 5.93
C ILE A 26 -0.88 1.81 5.45
N THR A 27 -1.51 2.52 4.52
CA THR A 27 -2.78 2.12 3.90
C THR A 27 -2.56 1.79 2.43
N THR A 28 -3.07 0.64 1.99
CA THR A 28 -3.13 0.26 0.58
C THR A 28 -4.55 0.46 0.07
N THR A 29 -4.71 1.31 -0.96
CA THR A 29 -6.02 1.70 -1.50
C THR A 29 -6.05 1.52 -3.02
N LEU A 30 -7.14 0.97 -3.54
CA LEU A 30 -7.47 1.00 -4.97
C LEU A 30 -8.42 2.16 -5.24
N GLN A 31 -8.08 3.03 -6.17
CA GLN A 31 -8.89 4.22 -6.47
C GLN A 31 -8.92 4.53 -7.96
N THR A 32 -9.87 5.38 -8.37
CA THR A 32 -9.94 5.87 -9.74
C THR A 32 -9.61 7.36 -9.76
N PHE A 33 -8.68 7.77 -10.63
CA PHE A 33 -8.38 9.17 -10.86
C PHE A 33 -8.34 9.45 -12.36
N LYS A 34 -9.19 10.38 -12.82
CA LYS A 34 -9.32 10.75 -14.25
C LYS A 34 -9.48 9.54 -15.19
N GLY A 35 -10.30 8.57 -14.81
CA GLY A 35 -10.54 7.35 -15.59
C GLY A 35 -9.41 6.31 -15.54
N HIS A 36 -8.40 6.51 -14.69
CA HIS A 36 -7.34 5.53 -14.46
C HIS A 36 -7.51 4.86 -13.10
N THR A 37 -7.53 3.52 -13.11
CA THR A 37 -7.46 2.72 -11.89
C THR A 37 -6.03 2.70 -11.36
N LEU A 38 -5.85 3.15 -10.13
CA LEU A 38 -4.59 3.32 -9.44
C LEU A 38 -4.56 2.47 -8.16
N VAL A 39 -3.37 2.05 -7.78
CA VAL A 39 -3.06 1.60 -6.44
C VAL A 39 -2.26 2.69 -5.74
N ASP A 40 -2.64 3.02 -4.50
CA ASP A 40 -1.97 3.99 -3.65
C ASP A 40 -1.55 3.31 -2.35
N LEU A 41 -0.25 3.41 -2.03
CA LEU A 41 0.31 3.01 -0.75
C LEU A 41 0.78 4.26 -0.04
N ARG A 42 0.06 4.67 1.00
CA ARG A 42 0.29 5.97 1.65
C ARG A 42 0.42 5.84 3.14
N LYS A 43 1.43 6.53 3.67
CA LYS A 43 1.62 6.71 5.11
C LYS A 43 0.60 7.70 5.64
N HIS A 44 -0.09 7.30 6.68
CA HIS A 44 -0.96 8.12 7.49
C HIS A 44 -0.38 8.26 8.90
N VAL A 45 -0.59 9.41 9.51
CA VAL A 45 -0.11 9.74 10.86
C VAL A 45 -1.27 10.21 11.72
N HIS A 46 -1.15 10.01 13.03
CA HIS A 46 -2.10 10.57 13.98
C HIS A 46 -1.75 12.03 14.27
N ASP A 47 -2.76 12.90 14.32
CA ASP A 47 -2.62 14.24 14.87
C ASP A 47 -2.68 14.23 16.41
N LYS A 48 -2.55 15.41 17.03
CA LYS A 48 -2.65 15.59 18.49
C LYS A 48 -4.04 15.24 19.04
N GLU A 49 -5.05 15.19 18.19
CA GLU A 49 -6.44 14.84 18.53
C GLU A 49 -6.73 13.34 18.29
N GLY A 50 -5.73 12.57 17.84
CA GLY A 50 -5.85 11.14 17.55
C GLY A 50 -6.42 10.80 16.17
N LYS A 51 -6.74 11.78 15.32
CA LYS A 51 -7.28 11.56 13.97
C LYS A 51 -6.18 11.16 12.99
N ILE A 52 -6.51 10.26 12.07
CA ILE A 52 -5.59 9.73 11.06
C ILE A 52 -5.63 10.63 9.83
N HIS A 53 -4.47 11.16 9.43
CA HIS A 53 -4.33 12.02 8.25
C HIS A 53 -3.35 11.43 7.23
N PRO A 54 -3.67 11.45 5.93
CA PRO A 54 -2.73 11.06 4.89
C PRO A 54 -1.56 12.04 4.84
N THR A 55 -0.35 11.53 4.65
CA THR A 55 0.84 12.36 4.44
C THR A 55 1.18 12.46 2.96
N THR A 56 2.13 13.35 2.61
CA THR A 56 2.73 13.38 1.27
C THR A 56 3.62 12.17 0.99
N LYS A 57 3.98 11.38 2.01
CA LYS A 57 4.80 10.16 1.88
C LYS A 57 3.95 8.99 1.43
N GLY A 58 4.11 8.61 0.18
CA GLY A 58 3.42 7.47 -0.41
C GLY A 58 3.73 7.34 -1.89
N ILE A 59 3.37 6.21 -2.45
CA ILE A 59 3.51 5.93 -3.87
C ILE A 59 2.14 5.66 -4.47
N THR A 60 1.91 6.20 -5.66
CA THR A 60 0.71 5.94 -6.44
C THR A 60 1.13 5.48 -7.82
N MET A 61 0.54 4.40 -8.32
CA MET A 61 0.84 3.88 -9.64
C MET A 61 -0.37 3.25 -10.31
N LYS A 62 -0.29 3.03 -11.62
CA LYS A 62 -1.34 2.30 -12.36
C LYS A 62 -1.49 0.90 -11.80
N VAL A 63 -2.73 0.43 -11.65
CA VAL A 63 -3.03 -0.92 -11.15
C VAL A 63 -2.36 -2.02 -11.99
N THR A 64 -2.09 -1.76 -13.27
CA THR A 64 -1.39 -2.70 -14.17
C THR A 64 0.06 -2.97 -13.77
N ARG A 65 0.66 -2.14 -12.91
CA ARG A 65 2.02 -2.31 -12.36
C ARG A 65 2.03 -3.02 -11.00
N LEU A 66 0.87 -3.38 -10.45
CA LEU A 66 0.77 -4.00 -9.14
C LEU A 66 1.53 -5.33 -9.06
N LEU A 67 1.51 -6.12 -10.14
CA LEU A 67 2.26 -7.39 -10.20
C LEU A 67 3.78 -7.17 -10.15
N ASP A 68 4.28 -6.10 -10.77
CA ASP A 68 5.70 -5.74 -10.73
C ASP A 68 6.11 -5.36 -9.30
N LEU A 69 5.27 -4.56 -8.61
CA LEU A 69 5.48 -4.19 -7.21
C LEU A 69 5.47 -5.42 -6.28
N GLN A 70 4.49 -6.30 -6.41
CA GLN A 70 4.39 -7.53 -5.62
C GLN A 70 5.67 -8.38 -5.76
N ARG A 71 6.13 -8.59 -7.01
CA ARG A 71 7.37 -9.34 -7.26
C ARG A 71 8.60 -8.68 -6.63
N ALA A 72 8.68 -7.35 -6.68
CA ALA A 72 9.78 -6.62 -6.06
C ALA A 72 9.79 -6.77 -4.53
N ILE A 73 8.63 -6.64 -3.88
CA ILE A 73 8.49 -6.82 -2.42
C ILE A 73 8.80 -8.27 -2.03
N ASN A 74 8.31 -9.28 -2.76
CA ASN A 74 8.61 -10.68 -2.46
C ASN A 74 10.12 -10.98 -2.56
N LYS A 75 10.80 -10.42 -3.56
CA LYS A 75 12.26 -10.53 -3.66
C LYS A 75 12.97 -9.87 -2.48
N ALA A 76 12.49 -8.70 -2.04
CA ALA A 76 13.04 -8.02 -0.87
C ALA A 76 12.84 -8.84 0.42
N LEU A 77 11.68 -9.46 0.59
CA LEU A 77 11.39 -10.36 1.71
C LEU A 77 12.35 -11.55 1.75
N ILE A 78 12.49 -12.27 0.63
CA ILE A 78 13.44 -13.38 0.51
C ILE A 78 14.85 -12.91 0.84
N LYS A 79 15.26 -11.75 0.29
CA LYS A 79 16.61 -11.25 0.54
C LYS A 79 16.83 -10.86 2.00
N ALA A 80 15.83 -10.30 2.67
CA ALA A 80 15.91 -9.98 4.09
C ALA A 80 16.07 -11.26 4.95
N GLN A 81 15.37 -12.33 4.59
CA GLN A 81 15.50 -13.64 5.25
C GLN A 81 16.90 -14.24 5.01
N GLU A 82 17.41 -14.23 3.78
CA GLU A 82 18.77 -14.70 3.45
C GLU A 82 19.86 -13.96 4.24
N LEU A 83 19.65 -12.67 4.50
CA LEU A 83 20.57 -11.83 5.25
C LEU A 83 20.39 -11.94 6.77
N GLY A 84 19.44 -12.75 7.26
CA GLY A 84 19.14 -12.88 8.68
C GLY A 84 18.55 -11.60 9.30
N LEU A 85 17.95 -10.71 8.50
CA LEU A 85 17.29 -9.49 8.97
C LEU A 85 15.86 -9.75 9.46
N LEU A 86 15.29 -10.89 9.08
CA LEU A 86 13.96 -11.36 9.45
C LEU A 86 14.02 -12.87 9.65
N GLU A 87 13.58 -13.34 10.81
CA GLU A 87 13.29 -14.75 11.04
C GLU A 87 11.89 -15.07 10.48
N GLY A 88 11.68 -16.28 9.96
CA GLY A 88 10.44 -16.64 9.27
C GLY A 88 9.22 -16.61 10.20
N ASP A 89 8.19 -15.86 9.80
CA ASP A 89 6.83 -15.74 10.36
C ASP A 89 6.69 -15.89 11.89
N GLU A 90 6.99 -14.82 12.62
CA GLU A 90 6.14 -14.44 13.75
C GLU A 90 5.00 -13.57 13.21
N ALA A 91 3.94 -14.23 12.73
CA ALA A 91 2.64 -13.57 12.58
C ALA A 91 2.10 -13.29 13.98
N GLU A 92 2.31 -12.06 14.48
CA GLU A 92 1.64 -11.53 15.67
C GLU A 92 0.25 -10.98 15.33
#